data_AF-A0AB35RUE1-F1
#
_entry.id   AF-A0AB35RUE1-F1
#
_cell.length_a   1.000
_cell.length_b   1.000
_cell.length_c   1.000
_cell.angle_alpha   90.00
_cell.angle_beta   90.00
_cell.angle_gamma   90.00
#
_symmetry.space_group_name_H-M   'P 1'
#
loop_
_entity.id
_entity.type
_entity.pdbx_description
1 polymer ?
#
loop_
_entity_poly.entity_id
_entity_poly.type
_entity_poly.pdbx_seq_one_letter_code
_entity_poly.pdbx_strand_id
1 'polypeptide(L)'
;MLKPEQRAIVEFLVREKSISTRQVRSLLGCDIKDAYDRLKRLALAGIVKNVGKPHHPEYRLTHRWRSRVAAAACPPTPPTVAQICREKWQGYQIHRIFGSAQK
;
A
#
# COMPACT_ATOMS: atom_id res chain seq x y z
N MET A 1 6.02 6.62 -0.64
CA MET A 1 5.32 5.32 -0.85
C MET A 1 6.26 4.19 -0.44
N LEU A 2 5.75 3.16 0.25
CA LEU A 2 6.54 1.97 0.62
C LEU A 2 6.80 1.12 -0.63
N LYS A 3 8.03 0.65 -0.80
CA LYS A 3 8.36 -0.29 -1.89
C LYS A 3 7.62 -1.62 -1.68
N PRO A 4 7.31 -2.40 -2.74
CA PRO A 4 6.63 -3.69 -2.60
C PRO A 4 7.36 -4.63 -1.64
N GLU A 5 8.68 -4.60 -1.66
CA GLU A 5 9.55 -5.41 -0.79
C GLU A 5 9.44 -4.99 0.69
N GLN A 6 9.24 -3.71 0.97
CA GLN A 6 9.01 -3.21 2.33
C GLN A 6 7.63 -3.60 2.85
N ARG A 7 6.62 -3.66 1.98
CA ARG A 7 5.30 -4.19 2.34
C ARG A 7 5.39 -5.66 2.74
N ALA A 8 6.14 -6.47 1.99
CA ALA A 8 6.35 -7.88 2.31
C ALA A 8 7.00 -8.07 3.71
N ILE A 9 8.00 -7.26 4.06
CA ILE A 9 8.60 -7.26 5.41
C ILE A 9 7.58 -6.90 6.48
N VAL A 10 6.74 -5.88 6.24
CA VAL A 10 5.71 -5.44 7.18
C VAL A 10 4.62 -6.51 7.36
N GLU A 11 4.18 -7.15 6.28
CA GLU A 11 3.21 -8.26 6.34
C GLU A 11 3.78 -9.46 7.09
N PHE A 12 5.06 -9.77 6.89
CA PHE A 12 5.75 -10.78 7.67
C PHE A 12 5.80 -10.41 9.16
N LEU A 13 6.14 -9.17 9.48
CA LEU A 13 6.19 -8.66 10.85
C LEU A 13 4.82 -8.64 11.57
N VAL A 14 3.73 -8.56 10.81
CA VAL A 14 2.38 -8.70 11.35
C VAL A 14 2.09 -10.15 11.77
N ARG A 15 2.68 -11.13 11.08
CA ARG A 15 2.56 -12.57 11.39
C ARG A 15 3.56 -13.00 12.45
N GLU A 16 4.86 -12.81 12.18
CA GLU A 16 5.96 -13.05 13.10
C GLU A 16 6.30 -11.73 13.81
N LYS A 17 6.00 -11.64 15.11
CA LYS A 17 6.10 -10.42 15.94
C LYS A 17 7.48 -9.72 15.95
N SER A 18 8.50 -10.32 15.35
CA SER A 18 9.89 -9.87 15.23
C SER A 18 10.54 -10.42 13.97
N ILE A 19 11.49 -9.69 13.41
CA ILE A 19 12.28 -10.14 12.24
C ILE A 19 13.76 -9.84 12.43
N SER A 20 14.62 -10.76 11.97
CA SER A 20 16.07 -10.58 11.89
C SER A 20 16.51 -10.28 10.45
N THR A 21 17.71 -9.69 10.30
CA THR A 21 18.30 -9.44 8.96
C THR A 21 18.43 -10.72 8.13
N ARG A 22 18.71 -11.86 8.76
CA ARG A 22 18.80 -13.18 8.11
C ARG A 22 17.45 -13.66 7.58
N GLN A 23 16.38 -13.44 8.35
CA GLN A 23 15.03 -13.76 7.89
C GLN A 23 14.61 -12.87 6.71
N VAL A 24 14.94 -11.57 6.75
CA VAL A 24 14.70 -10.67 5.60
C VAL A 24 15.43 -11.15 4.35
N ARG A 25 16.69 -11.58 4.49
CA ARG A 25 17.43 -12.20 3.38
C ARG A 25 16.71 -13.42 2.83
N SER A 26 16.27 -14.34 3.71
CA SER A 26 15.57 -15.54 3.28
C SER A 26 14.23 -15.23 2.59
N LEU A 27 13.55 -14.17 3.01
CA LEU A 27 12.24 -13.79 2.51
C LEU A 27 12.31 -13.08 1.16
N LEU A 28 13.32 -12.24 0.94
CA LEU A 28 13.46 -11.42 -0.28
C LEU A 28 14.56 -11.93 -1.23
N GLY A 29 15.35 -12.94 -0.84
CA GLY A 29 16.48 -13.42 -1.62
C GLY A 29 17.58 -12.36 -1.87
N CYS A 30 17.66 -11.33 -1.03
CA CYS A 30 18.60 -10.21 -1.20
C CYS A 30 19.90 -10.39 -0.42
N ASP A 31 20.94 -9.63 -0.77
CA ASP A 31 22.16 -9.58 0.03
C ASP A 31 21.94 -9.11 1.46
N ILE A 32 22.82 -9.53 2.37
CA ILE A 32 22.68 -9.22 3.80
C ILE A 32 22.82 -7.71 4.09
N LYS A 33 23.63 -7.00 3.29
CA LYS A 33 23.77 -5.53 3.37
C LYS A 33 22.48 -4.84 2.94
N ASP A 34 21.89 -5.29 1.83
CA ASP A 34 20.62 -4.74 1.34
C ASP A 34 19.48 -5.00 2.33
N ALA A 35 19.42 -6.20 2.90
CA ALA A 35 18.45 -6.55 3.94
C ALA A 35 18.58 -5.61 5.15
N TYR A 36 19.82 -5.34 5.60
CA TYR A 36 20.09 -4.40 6.68
C TYR A 36 19.67 -2.97 6.31
N ASP A 37 20.04 -2.48 5.13
CA ASP A 37 19.69 -1.12 4.68
C ASP A 37 18.18 -0.93 4.54
N ARG A 38 17.45 -1.96 4.10
CA ARG A 38 15.98 -1.95 4.04
C ARG A 38 15.37 -1.83 5.43
N LEU A 39 15.86 -2.61 6.40
CA LEU A 39 15.43 -2.52 7.80
C LEU A 39 15.80 -1.18 8.43
N LYS A 40 16.99 -0.65 8.13
CA LYS A 40 17.44 0.68 8.57
C LYS A 40 16.52 1.78 8.04
N ARG A 41 16.11 1.72 6.77
CA ARG A 41 15.13 2.68 6.20
C ARG A 41 13.77 2.59 6.89
N LEU A 42 13.30 1.38 7.19
CA LEU A 42 12.05 1.18 7.93
C LEU A 42 12.14 1.69 9.38
N ALA A 43 13.31 1.59 9.99
CA ALA A 43 13.60 2.14 11.31
C ALA A 43 13.65 3.68 11.32
N LEU A 44 14.30 4.30 10.32
CA LEU A 44 14.29 5.76 10.14
C LEU A 44 12.88 6.29 9.85
N ALA A 45 12.10 5.53 9.07
CA ALA A 45 10.68 5.79 8.88
C ALA A 45 9.84 5.50 10.14
N GLY A 46 10.44 5.04 11.24
CA GLY A 46 9.81 4.69 12.53
C GLY A 46 8.61 3.76 12.45
N ILE A 47 8.59 2.91 11.41
CA ILE A 47 7.63 1.80 11.25
C ILE A 47 8.07 0.63 12.13
N VAL A 48 9.39 0.49 12.29
CA VAL A 48 10.01 -0.65 12.97
C VAL A 48 11.02 -0.12 13.99
N LYS A 49 11.15 -0.78 15.14
CA LYS A 49 12.16 -0.47 16.16
C LYS A 49 13.07 -1.67 16.38
N ASN A 50 14.35 -1.42 16.60
CA ASN A 50 15.26 -2.47 17.06
C ASN A 50 15.01 -2.73 18.55
N VAL A 51 14.69 -3.97 18.88
CA VAL A 51 14.41 -4.48 20.24
C VAL A 51 15.41 -5.58 20.62
N GLY A 52 16.30 -5.96 19.71
CA GLY A 52 17.30 -7.00 19.92
C GLY A 52 18.57 -6.48 20.57
N LYS A 53 19.54 -7.40 20.72
CA LYS A 53 20.87 -7.11 21.27
C LYS A 53 21.73 -6.37 20.24
N PRO A 54 22.78 -5.62 20.65
CA PRO A 54 23.67 -4.90 19.74
C PRO A 54 24.24 -5.77 18.59
N HIS A 55 24.58 -7.03 18.88
CA HIS A 55 25.13 -7.99 17.91
C HIS A 55 24.06 -8.83 17.19
N HIS A 56 22.81 -8.82 17.68
CA HIS A 56 21.69 -9.54 17.11
C HIS A 56 20.47 -8.60 17.03
N PRO A 57 20.47 -7.68 16.06
CA PRO A 57 19.38 -6.72 15.92
C PRO A 57 18.11 -7.45 15.50
N GLU A 58 17.10 -7.34 16.36
CA GLU A 58 15.76 -7.86 16.11
C GLU A 58 14.80 -6.70 15.99
N TYR A 59 14.04 -6.70 14.92
CA TYR A 59 13.21 -5.59 14.54
C TYR A 59 11.75 -5.93 14.82
N ARG A 60 11.02 -5.05 15.50
CA ARG A 60 9.57 -5.21 15.78
C ARG A 60 8.80 -3.98 15.33
N LEU A 61 7.53 -4.18 14.95
CA LEU A 61 6.66 -3.07 14.58
C LEU A 61 6.45 -2.10 15.75
N THR A 62 6.44 -0.80 15.45
CA THR A 62 6.13 0.26 16.42
C THR A 62 4.62 0.40 16.57
N HIS A 63 4.08 0.83 17.72
CA HIS A 63 2.62 0.93 17.91
C HIS A 63 1.92 1.80 16.85
N ARG A 64 2.59 2.86 16.36
CA ARG A 64 2.07 3.78 15.33
C ARG A 64 2.45 3.39 13.89
N TRP A 65 2.91 2.16 13.66
CA TRP A 65 3.34 1.69 12.33
C TRP A 65 2.22 1.82 11.29
N ARG A 66 0.98 1.49 11.66
CA ARG A 66 -0.19 1.55 10.76
C ARG A 66 -0.43 2.94 10.21
N SER A 67 -0.36 3.97 11.05
CA SER A 67 -0.54 5.37 10.61
C SER A 67 0.54 5.82 9.63
N ARG A 68 1.76 5.28 9.75
CA ARG A 68 2.89 5.59 8.87
C ARG A 68 2.86 4.81 7.54
N VAL A 69 2.27 3.62 7.54
CA VAL A 69 2.02 2.84 6.32
C VAL A 69 0.79 3.35 5.57
N ALA A 70 -0.28 3.70 6.29
CA ALA A 70 -1.55 4.17 5.73
C ALA A 70 -1.45 5.55 5.06
N ALA A 71 -0.49 6.41 5.45
CA ALA A 71 -0.25 7.69 4.77
C ALA A 71 0.15 7.54 3.29
N ALA A 72 0.47 6.33 2.81
CA ALA A 72 0.69 6.04 1.39
C ALA A 72 -0.56 5.58 0.63
N ALA A 73 -1.65 5.23 1.34
CA ALA A 73 -2.95 5.02 0.73
C ALA A 73 -3.66 6.38 0.72
N CYS A 74 -3.53 7.11 -0.40
CA CYS A 74 -4.47 8.19 -0.66
C CYS A 74 -5.88 7.66 -0.41
N PRO A 75 -6.74 8.34 0.38
CA PRO A 75 -8.15 8.03 0.32
C PRO A 75 -8.58 8.14 -1.15
N PRO A 76 -9.43 7.23 -1.66
CA PRO A 76 -9.94 7.37 -3.02
C PRO A 76 -10.51 8.78 -3.13
N THR A 77 -9.96 9.57 -4.06
CA THR A 77 -10.51 10.89 -4.38
C THR A 77 -12.00 10.69 -4.63
N PRO A 78 -12.88 11.44 -3.94
CA PRO A 78 -14.32 11.29 -4.14
C PRO A 78 -14.60 11.44 -5.64
N PRO A 79 -15.41 10.54 -6.24
CA PRO A 79 -15.65 10.55 -7.67
C PRO A 79 -16.18 11.92 -8.06
N THR A 80 -15.59 12.53 -9.08
CA THR A 80 -16.04 13.82 -9.60
C THR A 80 -17.45 13.68 -10.18
N VAL A 81 -18.22 14.78 -10.19
CA VAL A 81 -19.56 14.82 -10.82
C VAL A 81 -19.50 14.28 -12.26
N ALA A 82 -18.42 14.58 -12.99
CA ALA A 82 -18.19 14.06 -14.33
C ALA A 82 -18.00 12.53 -14.43
N GLN A 83 -17.46 11.87 -13.40
CA GLN A 83 -17.37 10.40 -13.34
C GLN A 83 -18.73 9.78 -13.04
N ILE A 84 -19.47 10.36 -12.08
CA ILE A 84 -20.82 9.92 -11.73
C ILE A 84 -21.75 10.02 -12.94
N CYS A 85 -21.68 11.14 -13.68
CA CYS A 85 -22.48 11.34 -14.89
C CYS A 85 -22.17 10.33 -15.99
N ARG A 86 -20.92 9.85 -16.12
CA ARG A 86 -20.55 8.83 -17.11
C ARG A 86 -21.04 7.44 -16.71
N GLU A 87 -20.88 7.05 -15.46
CA GLU A 87 -21.31 5.73 -14.95
C GLU A 87 -22.82 5.60 -14.91
N LYS A 88 -23.53 6.68 -14.54
CA LYS A 88 -25.00 6.69 -14.44
C LYS A 88 -25.71 7.14 -15.72
N TRP A 89 -24.97 7.38 -16.81
CA TRP A 89 -25.58 7.77 -18.08
C TRP A 89 -26.40 6.60 -18.65
N GLN A 90 -27.73 6.71 -18.60
CA GLN A 90 -28.64 5.72 -19.21
C GLN A 90 -29.03 6.05 -20.66
N GLY A 91 -28.36 7.03 -21.28
CA GLY A 91 -28.72 7.49 -22.63
C GLY A 91 -30.04 8.27 -22.63
N TYR A 92 -30.21 9.12 -23.66
CA TYR A 92 -31.54 9.63 -24.00
C TYR A 92 -32.26 8.55 -24.81
N GLN A 93 -33.45 8.16 -24.35
CA GLN A 93 -34.36 7.38 -25.17
C GLN A 93 -34.86 8.32 -26.28
N ILE A 94 -34.23 8.26 -27.45
CA ILE A 94 -34.68 9.02 -28.63
C ILE A 94 -36.03 8.45 -29.03
N HIS A 95 -37.13 9.11 -28.64
CA HIS A 95 -38.42 8.86 -29.25
C HIS A 95 -38.33 9.34 -30.68
N ARG A 96 -38.16 8.38 -31.59
CA ARG A 96 -38.12 8.58 -33.04
C ARG A 96 -39.52 8.95 -33.50
N ILE A 97 -39.89 10.23 -33.35
CA ILE A 97 -41.14 10.75 -33.89
C ILE A 97 -40.97 10.80 -35.41
N PHE A 98 -41.35 9.73 -36.10
CA PHE A 98 -41.55 9.78 -37.54
C PHE A 98 -42.80 10.61 -37.79
N GLY A 99 -42.61 11.89 -38.09
CA GLY A 99 -43.67 12.73 -38.62
C GLY A 99 -44.04 12.23 -40.02
N SER A 100 -45.17 11.55 -40.13
CA SER A 100 -45.89 11.38 -41.40
C SER A 100 -46.40 12.74 -41.84
N ALA A 101 -45.60 13.47 -42.61
CA ALA A 101 -46.06 14.61 -43.38
C ALA A 101 -46.84 14.08 -44.59
N GLN A 102 -48.16 13.96 -44.45
CA GLN A 102 -49.05 13.87 -45.60
C GLN A 102 -49.15 15.27 -46.24
N LYS A 103 -48.84 15.35 -47.53
CA LYS A 103 -49.45 16.28 -48.48
C LYS A 103 -49.64 15.56 -49.80
#